data_AF-A0A2D9WFL4-F1
#
_entry.id   AF-A0A2D9WFL4-F1
#
_cell.length_a   1.000
_cell.length_b   1.000
_cell.length_c   1.000
_cell.angle_alpha   90.00
_cell.angle_beta   90.00
_cell.angle_gamma   90.00
#
_symmetry.space_group_name_H-M   'P 1'
#
loop_
_entity.id
_entity.type
_entity.pdbx_description
1 polymer ?
#
loop_
_entity_poly.entity_id
_entity_poly.type
_entity_poly.pdbx_seq_one_letter_code
_entity_poly.pdbx_strand_id
1 'polypeptide(L)'
;MEERNVIHRQTITQRKLATYCGVDQTMASQVLRVLEQDHLVRRAPGHDSRSNSLYLTDSGRRIISELEPEMLVLDSHFFTLLGENVQMFKATLQILIGLTPRMSSSGRM
;
A
#
# COMPACT_ATOMS: atom_id res chain seq x y z
N MET A 1 0.03 11.82 10.62
CA MET A 1 -1.29 11.99 9.98
C MET A 1 -1.21 12.52 8.54
N GLU A 2 -0.19 13.31 8.15
CA GLU A 2 -0.05 13.78 6.75
C GLU A 2 0.62 12.81 5.75
N GLU A 3 1.55 11.93 6.17
CA GLU A 3 2.44 11.25 5.20
C GLU A 3 1.75 10.22 4.28
N ARG A 4 0.66 9.58 4.72
CA ARG A 4 -0.07 8.56 3.92
C ARG A 4 -1.01 9.18 2.87
N ASN A 5 -1.41 10.45 3.05
CA ASN A 5 -2.25 11.17 2.09
C ASN A 5 -1.45 11.87 0.98
N VAL A 6 -0.12 11.76 1.01
CA VAL A 6 0.77 12.37 0.03
C VAL A 6 1.41 11.30 -0.84
N ILE A 7 0.60 10.62 -1.66
CA ILE A 7 1.10 10.13 -2.94
C ILE A 7 1.32 11.37 -3.81
N HIS A 8 2.51 11.95 -3.67
CA HIS A 8 2.98 13.17 -4.32
C HIS A 8 2.74 13.11 -5.84
N ARG A 9 1.79 13.93 -6.35
CA ARG A 9 1.69 14.46 -7.74
C ARG A 9 2.07 13.55 -8.92
N GLN A 10 1.98 12.23 -8.76
CA GLN A 10 2.29 11.28 -9.81
C GLN A 10 1.08 10.39 -10.05
N THR A 11 0.69 10.31 -11.32
CA THR A 11 -0.28 9.34 -11.79
C THR A 11 0.12 7.93 -11.32
N ILE A 12 -0.75 7.32 -10.52
CA ILE A 12 -0.67 5.90 -10.17
C ILE A 12 -1.27 5.11 -11.32
N THR A 13 -0.47 4.25 -11.92
CA THR A 13 -0.90 3.33 -12.98
C THR A 13 -1.02 1.93 -12.41
N GLN A 14 -1.78 1.06 -13.09
CA GLN A 14 -1.87 -0.36 -12.72
C GLN A 14 -0.49 -1.01 -12.61
N ARG A 15 0.45 -0.70 -13.51
CA ARG A 15 1.82 -1.22 -13.45
C ARG A 15 2.52 -0.80 -12.16
N LYS A 16 2.46 0.49 -11.80
CA LYS A 16 3.07 0.99 -10.56
C LYS A 16 2.46 0.31 -9.32
N LEU A 17 1.14 0.15 -9.31
CA LEU A 17 0.43 -0.50 -8.21
C LEU A 17 0.81 -1.98 -8.10
N ALA A 18 0.85 -2.71 -9.22
CA ALA A 18 1.24 -4.12 -9.26
C ALA A 18 2.65 -4.33 -8.70
N THR A 19 3.62 -3.51 -9.15
CA THR A 19 4.98 -3.52 -8.63
C THR A 19 5.03 -3.22 -7.13
N TYR A 20 4.29 -2.21 -6.67
CA TYR A 20 4.26 -1.85 -5.24
C TYR A 20 3.66 -2.97 -4.37
N CYS A 21 2.64 -3.66 -4.86
CA CYS A 21 1.98 -4.75 -4.15
C CYS A 21 2.70 -6.11 -4.31
N GLY A 22 3.78 -6.19 -5.10
CA GLY A 22 4.49 -7.45 -5.35
C GLY A 22 3.68 -8.49 -6.12
N VAL A 23 2.72 -8.05 -6.95
CA VAL A 23 1.87 -8.93 -7.78
C VAL A 23 2.10 -8.66 -9.26
N ASP A 24 1.76 -9.62 -10.12
CA ASP A 24 1.80 -9.40 -11.56
C ASP A 24 0.66 -8.47 -12.04
N GLN A 25 0.81 -7.95 -13.26
CA GLN A 25 -0.17 -7.01 -13.83
C GLN A 25 -1.52 -7.65 -14.09
N THR A 26 -1.59 -8.95 -14.37
CA THR A 26 -2.85 -9.67 -14.63
C THR A 26 -3.65 -9.80 -13.35
N MET A 27 -3.02 -10.24 -12.26
CA MET A 27 -3.62 -10.28 -10.92
C MET A 27 -4.09 -8.90 -10.48
N ALA A 28 -3.24 -7.87 -10.61
CA ALA A 28 -3.63 -6.50 -10.32
C ALA A 28 -4.82 -6.04 -11.18
N SER A 29 -4.89 -6.44 -12.45
CA SER A 29 -6.01 -6.12 -13.34
C SER A 29 -7.32 -6.70 -12.82
N GLN A 30 -7.30 -7.96 -12.37
CA GLN A 30 -8.47 -8.67 -11.86
C GLN A 30 -8.99 -8.02 -10.58
N VAL A 31 -8.11 -7.76 -9.61
CA VAL A 31 -8.48 -7.08 -8.35
C VAL A 31 -9.06 -5.69 -8.63
N LEU A 32 -8.40 -4.89 -9.47
CA LEU A 32 -8.88 -3.55 -9.81
C LEU A 32 -10.21 -3.56 -10.56
N ARG A 33 -10.55 -4.62 -11.30
CA ARG A 33 -11.89 -4.75 -11.91
C ARG A 33 -12.97 -4.95 -10.86
N VAL A 34 -12.71 -5.80 -9.86
CA VAL A 34 -13.63 -6.00 -8.73
C VAL A 34 -13.83 -4.70 -7.96
N LEU A 35 -12.73 -4.01 -7.60
CA LEU A 35 -12.80 -2.74 -6.89
C LEU A 35 -13.52 -1.64 -7.68
N GLU A 36 -13.48 -1.66 -9.02
CA GLU A 36 -14.20 -0.73 -9.89
C GLU A 36 -15.69 -1.09 -9.99
N GLN A 37 -16.01 -2.39 -10.07
CA GLN A 37 -17.38 -2.91 -9.97
C GLN A 37 -18.03 -2.52 -8.63
N ASP A 38 -17.28 -2.56 -7.54
CA ASP A 38 -17.72 -2.14 -6.20
C ASP A 38 -17.67 -0.60 -5.99
N HIS A 39 -17.30 0.14 -7.03
CA HIS A 39 -17.23 1.60 -7.05
C HIS A 39 -16.25 2.19 -6.03
N LEU A 40 -15.20 1.46 -5.66
CA LEU A 40 -14.17 1.90 -4.70
C LEU A 40 -12.98 2.57 -5.40
N VAL A 41 -12.72 2.19 -6.64
CA VAL A 41 -11.70 2.79 -7.50
C VAL A 41 -12.31 3.16 -8.86
N ARG A 42 -11.68 4.09 -9.57
CA ARG A 42 -11.98 4.40 -10.96
C ARG A 42 -10.71 4.50 -11.80
N ARG A 43 -10.79 4.03 -13.04
CA ARG A 43 -9.75 4.24 -14.07
C ARG A 43 -10.12 5.45 -14.95
N ALA A 44 -9.14 6.27 -15.29
CA ALA A 44 -9.31 7.31 -16.30
C ALA A 44 -8.08 7.40 -17.22
N PRO A 45 -8.23 7.84 -18.48
CA PRO A 45 -7.09 8.08 -19.36
C PRO A 45 -6.06 8.97 -18.68
N GLY A 46 -4.80 8.54 -18.70
CA GLY A 46 -3.67 9.32 -18.20
C GLY A 46 -3.17 10.33 -19.21
N HIS A 47 -2.12 11.06 -18.81
CA HIS A 47 -1.45 12.05 -19.67
C HIS A 47 -0.77 11.40 -20.90
N ASP A 48 -0.36 10.14 -20.79
CA ASP A 48 0.06 9.32 -21.92
C ASP A 48 -1.11 8.42 -22.32
N SER A 49 -1.48 8.47 -23.60
CA SER A 49 -2.64 7.79 -24.21
C SER A 49 -2.65 6.27 -24.01
N ARG A 50 -1.51 5.72 -23.59
CA ARG A 50 -1.30 4.29 -23.34
C ARG A 50 -1.39 3.88 -21.87
N SER A 51 -1.67 4.81 -20.94
CA SER A 51 -1.73 4.50 -19.51
C SER A 51 -3.03 4.96 -18.87
N ASN A 52 -3.71 4.06 -18.17
CA ASN A 52 -4.83 4.42 -17.30
C ASN A 52 -4.30 4.82 -15.92
N SER A 53 -4.81 5.96 -15.45
CA SER A 53 -4.61 6.50 -14.12
C SER A 53 -5.65 5.91 -13.17
N LEU A 54 -5.23 5.55 -11.96
CA LEU A 54 -6.08 5.02 -10.91
C LEU A 54 -6.39 6.09 -9.87
N TYR A 55 -7.65 6.17 -9.47
CA TYR A 55 -8.13 7.08 -8.44
C TYR A 55 -9.05 6.35 -7.48
N LEU A 56 -8.96 6.68 -6.19
CA LEU A 56 -10.02 6.35 -5.24
C LEU A 56 -11.26 7.20 -5.54
N THR A 57 -12.42 6.56 -5.46
CA THR A 57 -13.72 7.25 -5.40
C THR A 57 -13.97 7.77 -3.98
N ASP A 58 -15.05 8.51 -3.78
CA ASP A 58 -15.42 8.99 -2.44
C ASP A 58 -15.82 7.83 -1.52
N SER A 59 -16.51 6.81 -2.03
CA SER A 59 -16.81 5.57 -1.29
C SER A 59 -15.54 4.82 -0.92
N GLY A 60 -14.58 4.70 -1.84
CA GLY A 60 -13.28 4.09 -1.56
C GLY A 60 -12.52 4.83 -0.45
N ARG A 61 -12.54 6.17 -0.46
CA ARG A 61 -11.94 6.99 0.62
C ARG A 61 -12.63 6.77 1.96
N ARG A 62 -13.96 6.73 1.98
CA ARG A 62 -14.74 6.53 3.22
C ARG A 62 -14.41 5.19 3.88
N ILE A 63 -14.40 4.09 3.12
CA ILE A 63 -14.06 2.77 3.66
C ILE A 63 -12.65 2.77 4.28
N ILE A 64 -11.67 3.40 3.61
CA ILE A 64 -10.32 3.50 4.17
C ILE A 64 -10.33 4.29 5.49
N SER A 65 -11.03 5.43 5.53
CA SER A 65 -11.12 6.25 6.74
C SER A 65 -11.83 5.54 7.90
N GLU A 66 -12.84 4.72 7.61
CA GLU A 66 -13.57 3.92 8.60
C GLU A 66 -12.71 2.77 9.15
N LEU A 67 -11.93 2.10 8.30
CA LEU A 67 -11.09 0.96 8.69
C LEU A 67 -9.73 1.35 9.28
N GLU A 68 -9.25 2.57 9.04
CA GLU A 68 -7.91 3.00 9.46
C GLU A 68 -7.66 2.84 10.97
N PRO A 69 -8.57 3.24 11.89
CA PRO A 69 -8.36 3.05 13.32
C PRO A 69 -8.20 1.58 13.71
N GLU A 70 -9.06 0.71 13.17
CA GLU A 70 -9.01 -0.73 13.44
C GLU A 70 -7.75 -1.38 12.87
N MET A 71 -7.31 -0.96 11.68
CA MET A 71 -6.06 -1.44 11.09
C MET A 71 -4.83 -1.07 11.92
N LEU A 72 -4.79 0.13 12.50
CA LEU A 72 -3.68 0.54 13.38
C LEU A 72 -3.63 -0.30 14.66
N VAL A 73 -4.80 -0.58 15.25
CA VAL A 73 -4.90 -1.46 16.42
C VAL A 73 -4.44 -2.87 16.05
N LEU A 74 -4.94 -3.43 14.94
CA LEU A 74 -4.56 -4.75 14.46
C LEU A 74 -3.06 -4.87 14.19
N ASP A 75 -2.45 -3.90 13.50
CA ASP A 75 -1.01 -3.91 13.21
C ASP A 75 -0.18 -3.93 14.50
N SER A 76 -0.56 -3.09 15.48
CA SER A 76 0.12 -3.06 16.78
C SER A 76 0.01 -4.39 17.52
N HIS A 77 -1.18 -4.99 17.59
CA HIS A 77 -1.41 -6.28 18.24
C HIS A 77 -0.69 -7.44 17.54
N PHE A 78 -0.71 -7.47 16.21
CA PHE A 78 -0.05 -8.52 15.42
C PHE A 78 1.45 -8.62 15.74
N PHE A 79 2.12 -7.47 15.88
CA PHE A 79 3.55 -7.41 16.17
C PHE A 79 3.88 -7.35 17.68
N THR A 80 2.89 -7.26 18.57
CA THR A 80 3.12 -7.07 20.02
C THR A 80 3.98 -8.18 20.62
N LEU A 81 3.76 -9.44 20.24
CA LEU A 81 4.48 -10.60 20.78
C LEU A 81 5.99 -10.58 20.45
N LEU A 82 6.40 -9.84 19.44
CA LEU A 82 7.81 -9.74 19.05
C LEU A 82 8.57 -8.71 19.91
N GLY A 83 7.88 -7.76 20.55
CA GLY A 83 8.49 -6.71 21.37
C GLY A 83 9.62 -5.98 20.65
N GLU A 84 10.81 -5.95 21.24
CA GLU A 84 12.01 -5.32 20.66
C GLU A 84 12.49 -5.99 19.36
N ASN A 85 12.08 -7.24 19.10
CA ASN A 85 12.50 -7.99 17.92
C ASN A 85 11.77 -7.60 16.64
N VAL A 86 10.74 -6.73 16.70
CA VAL A 86 9.92 -6.35 15.53
C VAL A 86 10.79 -5.83 14.39
N GLN A 87 11.79 -4.99 14.68
CA GLN A 87 12.65 -4.42 13.63
C GLN A 87 13.56 -5.47 13.00
N MET A 88 14.12 -6.37 13.82
CA MET A 88 14.94 -7.48 13.33
C MET A 88 14.10 -8.41 12.44
N PHE A 89 12.91 -8.79 12.89
CA PHE A 89 12.01 -9.64 12.14
C PHE A 89 11.63 -9.03 10.78
N LYS A 90 11.27 -7.74 10.75
CA LYS A 90 10.98 -7.00 9.51
C LYS A 90 12.20 -6.99 8.56
N ALA A 91 13.40 -6.77 9.09
CA ALA A 91 14.63 -6.81 8.31
C ALA A 91 14.89 -8.21 7.71
N THR A 92 14.71 -9.27 8.49
CA THR A 92 14.87 -10.65 8.01
C THR A 92 13.86 -10.99 6.92
N LEU A 93 12.59 -10.60 7.08
CA LEU A 93 11.58 -10.78 6.03
C LEU A 93 11.95 -10.05 4.74
N GLN A 94 12.45 -8.81 4.84
CA GLN A 94 12.92 -8.05 3.67
C GLN A 94 14.02 -8.78 2.90
N ILE A 95 14.98 -9.39 3.60
CA ILE A 95 16.04 -10.21 2.97
C ILE A 95 15.45 -11.39 2.22
N LEU A 96 14.49 -12.12 2.81
CA LEU A 96 13.87 -13.29 2.20
C LEU A 96 13.13 -12.97 0.90
N ILE A 97 12.57 -11.76 0.78
CA ILE A 97 11.88 -11.30 -0.43
C ILE A 97 12.77 -10.46 -1.35
N GLY A 98 14.09 -10.44 -1.11
CA GLY A 98 15.06 -9.76 -1.98
C GLY A 98 15.06 -8.22 -1.87
N LEU A 99 14.49 -7.67 -0.79
CA LEU A 99 14.53 -6.23 -0.50
C LEU A 99 15.70 -5.88 0.42
N THR A 100 16.23 -4.66 0.27
CA THR A 100 17.27 -4.14 1.16
C THR A 100 16.67 -3.77 2.52
N PRO A 101 17.18 -4.32 3.63
CA PRO A 101 16.68 -3.99 4.96
C PRO A 101 16.79 -2.50 5.27
N ARG A 102 15.67 -1.90 5.68
CA ARG A 102 15.69 -0.54 6.26
C ARG A 102 15.86 -0.66 7.76
N MET A 103 17.11 -0.78 8.21
CA MET A 103 17.42 -0.66 9.63
C MET A 103 17.37 0.83 10.01
N SER A 104 16.37 1.24 10.77
CA SER A 104 16.41 2.55 11.45
C SER A 104 17.52 2.49 12.50
N SER A 105 18.60 3.21 12.27
CA SER A 105 19.62 3.47 13.28
C SER A 105 19.08 4.48 14.29
N SER A 106 19.19 4.14 15.58
CA SER A 106 18.93 4.99 16.75
C SER A 106 17.44 5.18 17.12
N GLY A 107 17.04 5.20 18.39
CA GLY A 107 17.77 5.73 19.56
C GLY A 107 18.60 4.74 20.37
N ARG A 108 19.92 4.97 20.39
CA ARG A 108 20.69 4.95 21.63
C ARG A 108 20.32 6.22 22.40
N MET A 109 19.76 6.07 23.60
CA MET A 109 20.08 6.79 24.85
C MET A 109 19.08 6.37 25.91
#